data_AF-A0AAW1U753-F1
#
_entry.id   AF-A0AAW1U753-F1
#
_cell.length_a   1.000
_cell.length_b   1.000
_cell.length_c   1.000
_cell.angle_alpha   90.00
_cell.angle_beta   90.00
_cell.angle_gamma   90.00
#
_symmetry.space_group_name_H-M   'P 1'
#
loop_
_entity.id
_entity.type
_entity.pdbx_description
1 polymer ?
#
loop_
_entity_poly.entity_id
_entity_poly.type
_entity_poly.pdbx_seq_one_letter_code
_entity_poly.pdbx_strand_id
1 'polypeptide(L)'
;MASPKESVSVITKLGFRPLNTHTLLYYYIPFQGALSYTALSVNVMNPSLVLRVFPRKDITNILLMNTLLGSGLYLYDKSHLKVLSQKERVLYSAFGAVTFSLGSVLIWAILRSVIPQNVPLCTLCGLGTSVALIKIGTNYIGHIESITKKT
;
A
#
# COMPACT_ATOMS: atom_id res chain seq x y z
N MET A 1 10.83 -28.89 29.36
CA MET A 1 11.58 -28.44 28.16
C MET A 1 10.82 -28.89 26.93
N ALA A 2 9.92 -28.06 26.40
CA ALA A 2 9.12 -28.38 25.22
C ALA A 2 9.84 -27.89 23.95
N SER A 3 9.94 -28.78 22.98
CA SER A 3 10.72 -28.66 21.74
C SER A 3 10.08 -27.63 20.78
N PRO A 4 10.86 -26.70 20.19
CA PRO A 4 10.36 -25.59 19.36
C PRO A 4 9.81 -25.98 17.97
N LYS A 5 9.51 -27.26 17.73
CA LYS A 5 9.12 -27.79 16.41
C LYS A 5 7.61 -27.81 16.16
N GLU A 6 6.76 -27.81 17.19
CA GLU A 6 5.30 -27.91 16.99
C GLU A 6 4.63 -26.57 16.61
N SER A 7 5.12 -25.45 17.14
CA SER A 7 4.54 -24.11 16.90
C SER A 7 4.69 -23.64 15.45
N VAL A 8 5.68 -24.15 14.72
CA VAL A 8 5.92 -23.80 13.31
C VAL A 8 4.87 -24.42 12.36
N SER A 9 4.30 -25.57 12.72
CA SER A 9 3.35 -26.28 11.84
C SER A 9 1.96 -25.63 11.82
N VAL A 10 1.53 -25.07 12.94
CA VAL A 10 0.20 -24.43 13.07
C VAL A 10 0.15 -23.10 12.32
N ILE A 11 1.26 -22.35 12.33
CA ILE A 11 1.40 -21.06 11.62
C ILE A 11 1.40 -21.27 10.10
N THR A 12 1.98 -22.38 9.63
CA THR A 12 2.00 -22.75 8.20
C THR A 12 0.61 -23.20 7.71
N LYS A 13 -0.17 -23.87 8.57
CA LYS A 13 -1.57 -24.26 8.27
C LYS A 13 -2.53 -23.08 8.18
N LEU A 14 -2.17 -21.91 8.72
CA LEU A 14 -2.96 -20.67 8.66
C LEU A 14 -2.68 -19.79 7.44
N GLY A 15 -1.83 -20.23 6.49
CA GLY A 15 -1.55 -19.48 5.26
C GLY A 15 -0.47 -18.41 5.39
N PHE A 16 0.23 -18.34 6.52
CA PHE A 16 1.42 -17.49 6.64
C PHE A 16 2.61 -18.16 5.95
N ARG A 17 3.09 -17.52 4.87
CA ARG A 17 4.34 -17.91 4.20
C ARG A 17 5.50 -17.86 5.22
N PRO A 18 6.52 -18.72 5.08
CA PRO A 18 7.64 -18.77 6.02
C PRO A 18 8.27 -17.37 6.18
N LEU A 19 8.57 -16.99 7.43
CA LEU A 19 9.24 -15.74 7.80
C LEU A 19 10.69 -15.75 7.30
N ASN A 20 10.86 -15.63 5.98
CA ASN A 20 12.15 -15.36 5.36
C ASN A 20 12.29 -13.85 5.19
N THR A 21 13.50 -13.31 5.32
CA THR A 21 13.77 -11.86 5.25
C THR A 21 13.23 -11.26 3.93
N HIS A 22 13.30 -12.03 2.85
CA HIS A 22 12.66 -11.72 1.56
C HIS A 22 11.14 -11.66 1.62
N THR A 23 10.47 -12.56 2.32
CA THR A 23 9.01 -12.56 2.46
C THR A 23 8.56 -11.40 3.35
N LEU A 24 9.29 -11.11 4.42
CA LEU A 24 9.05 -9.93 5.26
C LEU A 24 9.16 -8.63 4.47
N LEU A 25 10.24 -8.44 3.73
CA LEU A 25 10.46 -7.24 2.92
C LEU A 25 9.48 -7.11 1.75
N TYR A 26 9.22 -8.17 1.00
CA TYR A 26 8.48 -8.06 -0.26
C TYR A 26 7.01 -8.44 -0.18
N TYR A 27 6.54 -8.97 0.97
CA TYR A 27 5.13 -9.31 1.18
C TYR A 27 4.52 -8.51 2.32
N TYR A 28 5.18 -8.43 3.48
CA TYR A 28 4.60 -7.75 4.65
C TYR A 28 4.72 -6.22 4.57
N ILE A 29 5.84 -5.66 4.08
CA ILE A 29 6.00 -4.21 3.95
C ILE A 29 5.01 -3.63 2.91
N PRO A 30 4.84 -4.20 1.70
CA PRO A 30 3.81 -3.75 0.78
C PRO A 30 2.39 -3.88 1.33
N PHE A 31 2.11 -4.95 2.09
CA PHE A 31 0.82 -5.14 2.74
C PHE A 31 0.56 -4.10 3.83
N GLN A 32 1.56 -3.80 4.67
CA GLN A 32 1.50 -2.73 5.66
C GLN A 32 1.38 -1.34 5.00
N GLY A 33 2.03 -1.15 3.85
CA GLY A 33 1.86 0.04 3.00
C GLY A 33 0.44 0.16 2.48
N ALA A 34 -0.19 -0.93 2.02
CA ALA A 34 -1.58 -0.96 1.56
C ALA A 34 -2.59 -0.68 2.69
N LEU A 35 -2.32 -1.21 3.89
CA LEU A 35 -3.09 -0.88 5.10
C LEU A 35 -2.95 0.60 5.45
N SER A 36 -1.72 1.12 5.43
CA SER A 36 -1.43 2.54 5.70
C SER A 36 -2.09 3.45 4.66
N TYR A 37 -2.10 3.06 3.40
CA TYR A 37 -2.77 3.75 2.30
C TYR A 37 -4.29 3.80 2.49
N THR A 38 -4.88 2.70 2.93
CA THR A 38 -6.31 2.61 3.23
C THR A 38 -6.67 3.46 4.45
N ALA A 39 -5.82 3.46 5.49
CA ALA A 39 -6.00 4.36 6.63
C ALA A 39 -5.83 5.85 6.23
N LEU A 40 -4.92 6.14 5.29
CA LEU A 40 -4.73 7.48 4.73
C LEU A 40 -5.98 7.95 3.96
N SER A 41 -6.66 7.05 3.23
CA SER A 41 -7.90 7.41 2.51
C SER A 41 -9.01 7.82 3.47
N VAL A 42 -9.18 7.08 4.56
CA VAL A 42 -10.15 7.40 5.62
C VAL A 42 -9.78 8.72 6.31
N ASN A 43 -8.49 8.97 6.53
CA ASN A 43 -7.99 10.23 7.10
C ASN A 43 -8.34 11.45 6.24
N VAL A 44 -8.09 11.36 4.93
CA VAL A 44 -8.39 12.46 3.99
C VAL A 44 -9.90 12.69 3.86
N MET A 45 -10.69 11.61 3.79
CA MET A 45 -12.16 11.65 3.68
C MET A 45 -12.85 12.15 4.95
N ASN A 46 -12.31 11.80 6.11
CA ASN A 46 -12.90 12.09 7.41
C ASN A 46 -11.83 12.46 8.46
N PRO A 47 -11.41 13.73 8.50
CA PRO A 47 -10.42 14.19 9.47
C PRO A 47 -10.96 14.13 10.92
N SER A 48 -12.28 14.21 11.10
CA SER A 48 -12.94 14.21 12.41
C SER A 48 -12.86 12.86 13.11
N LEU A 49 -12.92 11.75 12.34
CA LEU A 49 -12.71 10.40 12.87
C LEU A 49 -11.27 10.19 13.32
N VAL A 50 -10.30 10.66 12.53
CA VAL A 50 -8.88 10.49 12.88
C VAL A 50 -8.52 11.31 14.11
N LEU A 51 -8.95 12.56 14.22
CA LEU A 51 -8.68 13.36 15.42
C LEU A 51 -9.26 12.75 16.69
N ARG A 52 -10.36 11.98 16.58
CA ARG A 52 -11.02 11.30 17.70
C ARG A 52 -10.30 10.02 18.12
N VAL A 53 -9.72 9.28 17.19
CA VAL A 53 -8.97 8.04 17.48
C VAL A 53 -7.51 8.34 17.80
N PHE A 54 -6.91 9.33 17.13
CA PHE A 54 -5.53 9.73 17.30
C PHE A 54 -5.35 11.26 17.25
N PRO A 55 -5.17 11.92 18.41
CA PRO A 55 -5.06 13.39 18.49
C PRO A 55 -3.72 13.97 17.98
N ARG A 56 -2.80 13.15 17.44
CA ARG A 56 -1.49 13.60 16.94
C ARG A 56 -1.47 13.72 15.41
N LYS A 57 -1.15 14.93 14.91
CA LYS A 57 -1.07 15.24 13.47
C LYS A 57 0.06 14.51 12.72
N ASP A 58 1.05 13.97 13.44
CA ASP A 58 2.21 13.31 12.83
C ASP A 58 1.87 11.96 12.18
N ILE A 59 0.74 11.35 12.53
CA ILE A 59 0.36 10.02 12.05
C ILE A 59 0.07 10.02 10.55
N THR A 60 -0.50 11.08 10.00
CA THR A 60 -0.73 11.19 8.55
C THR A 60 0.59 11.14 7.78
N ASN A 61 1.62 11.83 8.27
CA ASN A 61 2.96 11.81 7.64
C ASN A 61 3.62 10.43 7.77
N ILE A 62 3.42 9.73 8.89
CA ILE A 62 3.90 8.36 9.10
C ILE A 62 3.17 7.37 8.17
N LEU A 63 1.86 7.51 8.02
CA LEU A 63 1.04 6.69 7.11
C LEU A 63 1.45 6.92 5.66
N LEU A 64 1.71 8.17 5.29
CA LEU A 64 2.15 8.54 3.96
C LEU A 64 3.57 8.01 3.69
N MET A 65 4.50 8.11 4.64
CA MET A 65 5.82 7.49 4.53
C MET A 65 5.75 5.97 4.38
N ASN A 66 4.95 5.28 5.20
CA ASN A 66 4.78 3.84 5.08
C ASN A 66 4.15 3.43 3.74
N THR A 67 3.20 4.22 3.24
CA THR A 67 2.59 4.01 1.92
C THR A 67 3.63 4.17 0.81
N LEU A 68 4.46 5.23 0.86
CA LEU A 68 5.51 5.48 -0.12
C LEU A 68 6.57 4.38 -0.10
N LEU A 69 7.00 3.96 1.09
CA LEU A 69 7.95 2.87 1.23
C LEU A 69 7.35 1.55 0.75
N GLY A 70 6.11 1.23 1.12
CA GLY A 70 5.46 -0.01 0.71
C GLY A 70 5.17 -0.10 -0.79
N SER A 71 4.64 0.96 -1.39
CA SER A 71 4.40 1.03 -2.83
C SER A 71 5.70 1.12 -3.63
N GLY A 72 6.69 1.88 -3.15
CA GLY A 72 8.01 1.97 -3.76
C GLY A 72 8.75 0.64 -3.73
N LEU A 73 8.70 -0.08 -2.60
CA LEU A 73 9.30 -1.40 -2.48
C LEU A 73 8.56 -2.45 -3.31
N TYR A 74 7.23 -2.34 -3.43
CA TYR A 74 6.41 -3.16 -4.32
C TYR A 74 6.79 -2.96 -5.79
N LEU A 75 6.95 -1.71 -6.24
CA LEU A 75 7.43 -1.42 -7.60
C LEU A 75 8.86 -1.92 -7.78
N TYR A 76 9.73 -1.71 -6.78
CA TYR A 76 11.12 -2.11 -6.84
C TYR A 76 11.30 -3.60 -7.09
N ASP A 77 10.54 -4.49 -6.42
CA ASP A 77 10.71 -5.95 -6.56
C ASP A 77 10.35 -6.51 -7.93
N LYS A 78 9.60 -5.73 -8.72
CA LYS A 78 8.99 -6.21 -9.96
C LYS A 78 10.00 -6.48 -11.07
N SER A 79 9.69 -7.50 -11.86
CA SER A 79 10.53 -8.07 -12.91
C SER A 79 10.90 -7.04 -13.98
N HIS A 80 9.96 -6.16 -14.33
CA HIS A 80 10.11 -5.16 -15.39
C HIS A 80 11.18 -4.10 -15.08
N LEU A 81 11.53 -3.88 -13.80
CA LEU A 81 12.56 -2.94 -13.40
C LEU A 81 13.94 -3.59 -13.15
N LYS A 82 14.02 -4.93 -13.16
CA LYS A 82 15.30 -5.67 -12.98
C LYS A 82 16.24 -5.57 -14.18
N VAL A 83 15.71 -5.16 -15.34
CA VAL A 83 16.48 -4.94 -16.58
C VAL A 83 17.25 -3.61 -16.53
N LEU A 84 16.83 -2.67 -15.67
CA LEU A 84 17.42 -1.34 -15.56
C LEU A 84 18.56 -1.27 -14.54
N SER A 85 19.39 -0.23 -14.67
CA SER A 85 20.44 0.07 -13.69
C SER A 85 19.83 0.31 -12.30
N GLN A 86 20.55 -0.09 -11.25
CA GLN A 86 20.07 -0.02 -9.86
C GLN A 86 19.65 1.40 -9.45
N LYS A 87 20.31 2.44 -9.98
CA LYS A 87 19.94 3.85 -9.73
C LYS A 87 18.61 4.23 -10.37
N GLU A 88 18.41 3.86 -11.63
CA GLU A 88 17.19 4.14 -12.39
C GLU A 88 16.00 3.37 -11.82
N ARG A 89 16.23 2.13 -11.41
CA ARG A 89 15.24 1.30 -10.72
C ARG A 89 14.72 1.95 -9.44
N VAL A 90 15.60 2.52 -8.62
CA VAL A 90 15.19 3.24 -7.40
C VAL A 90 14.42 4.51 -7.76
N LEU A 91 14.92 5.31 -8.71
CA LEU A 91 14.26 6.56 -9.12
C LEU A 91 12.86 6.34 -9.69
N TYR A 92 12.69 5.36 -10.58
CA TYR A 92 11.39 5.07 -11.19
C TYR A 92 10.41 4.45 -10.20
N SER A 93 10.88 3.60 -9.29
CA SER A 93 10.04 3.04 -8.23
C SER A 93 9.58 4.15 -7.26
N ALA A 94 10.49 5.05 -6.87
CA ALA A 94 10.18 6.18 -6.00
C ALA A 94 9.21 7.15 -6.68
N PHE A 95 9.45 7.49 -7.95
CA PHE A 95 8.56 8.36 -8.72
C PHE A 95 7.15 7.77 -8.84
N GLY A 96 7.03 6.48 -9.16
CA GLY A 96 5.75 5.77 -9.23
C GLY A 96 5.02 5.74 -7.90
N ALA A 97 5.74 5.46 -6.80
CA ALA A 97 5.19 5.47 -5.45
C ALA A 97 4.66 6.85 -5.04
N VAL A 98 5.44 7.91 -5.29
CA VAL A 98 5.06 9.30 -4.98
C VAL A 98 3.85 9.72 -5.80
N THR A 99 3.88 9.48 -7.12
CA THR A 99 2.80 9.84 -8.03
C THR A 99 1.51 9.12 -7.67
N PHE A 100 1.59 7.81 -7.40
CA PHE A 100 0.44 7.02 -6.97
C PHE A 100 -0.12 7.52 -5.64
N SER A 101 0.73 7.74 -4.63
CA SER A 101 0.29 8.13 -3.29
C SER A 101 -0.31 9.54 -3.26
N LEU A 102 0.38 10.52 -3.84
CA LEU A 102 -0.10 11.91 -3.87
C LEU A 102 -1.28 12.09 -4.83
N GLY A 103 -1.29 11.42 -5.98
CA GLY A 103 -2.43 11.43 -6.90
C GLY A 103 -3.69 10.88 -6.25
N SER A 104 -3.56 9.84 -5.42
CA SER A 104 -4.69 9.27 -4.68
C SER A 104 -5.23 10.20 -3.60
N VAL A 105 -4.33 10.89 -2.88
CA VAL A 105 -4.73 11.94 -1.92
C VAL A 105 -5.50 13.06 -2.61
N LEU A 106 -5.09 13.47 -3.82
CA LEU A 106 -5.80 14.49 -4.59
C LEU A 106 -7.20 14.02 -5.01
N ILE A 107 -7.32 12.78 -5.53
CA ILE A 107 -8.62 12.17 -5.86
C ILE A 107 -9.53 12.17 -4.62
N TRP A 108 -8.98 11.81 -3.46
CA TRP A 108 -9.74 11.79 -2.22
C TRP A 108 -10.17 13.18 -1.75
N ALA A 109 -9.31 14.19 -1.91
CA ALA A 109 -9.66 15.58 -1.61
C ALA A 109 -10.83 16.07 -2.49
N ILE A 110 -10.81 15.74 -3.78
CA ILE A 110 -11.90 16.06 -4.73
C ILE A 110 -13.16 15.29 -4.36
N LEU A 111 -13.07 13.98 -4.13
CA LEU A 111 -14.23 13.17 -3.81
C LEU A 111 -14.91 13.63 -2.51
N ARG A 112 -14.13 14.08 -1.53
CA ARG A 112 -14.66 14.71 -0.30
C ARG A 112 -15.38 16.03 -0.56
N SER A 113 -14.97 16.83 -1.55
CA SER A 113 -15.70 18.08 -1.88
C SER A 113 -17.03 17.82 -2.58
N VAL A 114 -17.18 16.66 -3.23
CA VAL A 114 -18.40 16.25 -3.94
C VAL A 114 -19.37 15.49 -3.04
N ILE A 115 -18.87 14.70 -2.07
CA ILE A 115 -19.72 13.91 -1.18
C ILE A 115 -20.35 14.80 -0.08
N PRO A 116 -21.68 14.79 0.09
CA PRO A 116 -22.35 15.49 1.20
C PRO A 116 -21.89 14.96 2.57
N GLN A 117 -21.99 15.75 3.64
CA GLN A 117 -21.43 15.58 5.01
C GLN A 117 -21.86 14.31 5.80
N ASN A 118 -22.14 13.20 5.13
CA ASN A 118 -22.42 11.90 5.72
C ASN A 118 -21.11 11.15 5.95
N VAL A 119 -20.67 11.15 7.21
CA VAL A 119 -19.50 10.42 7.72
C VAL A 119 -19.40 8.96 7.23
N PRO A 120 -20.44 8.11 7.28
CA PRO A 120 -20.32 6.72 6.84
C PRO A 120 -20.15 6.58 5.32
N LEU A 121 -20.76 7.47 4.53
CA LEU A 121 -20.60 7.46 3.07
C LEU A 121 -19.18 7.87 2.67
N CYS A 122 -18.62 8.90 3.28
CA CYS A 122 -17.23 9.30 3.06
C CYS A 122 -16.24 8.17 3.38
N THR A 123 -16.43 7.45 4.48
CA THR A 123 -15.57 6.31 4.84
C THR A 123 -15.71 5.15 3.86
N LEU A 124 -16.94 4.78 3.47
CA LEU A 124 -17.16 3.72 2.48
C LEU A 124 -16.57 4.08 1.11
N CYS A 125 -16.75 5.32 0.66
CA CYS A 125 -16.14 5.82 -0.57
C CYS A 125 -14.61 5.86 -0.47
N GLY A 126 -14.04 6.26 0.67
CA GLY A 126 -12.59 6.24 0.92
C GLY A 126 -12.00 4.83 0.84
N LEU A 127 -12.63 3.86 1.50
CA LEU A 127 -12.23 2.46 1.46
C LEU A 127 -12.42 1.84 0.06
N GLY A 128 -13.56 2.11 -0.58
CA GLY A 128 -13.85 1.61 -1.92
C GLY A 128 -12.85 2.15 -2.94
N THR A 129 -12.60 3.46 -2.90
CA THR A 129 -11.66 4.12 -3.82
C THR A 129 -10.22 3.69 -3.57
N SER A 130 -9.80 3.49 -2.31
CA SER A 130 -8.44 3.01 -2.03
C SER A 130 -8.23 1.60 -2.58
N VAL A 131 -9.16 0.67 -2.35
CA VAL A 131 -9.09 -0.70 -2.88
C VAL A 131 -9.14 -0.70 -4.40
N ALA A 132 -10.00 0.12 -5.01
CA ALA A 132 -10.09 0.24 -6.47
C ALA A 132 -8.77 0.73 -7.08
N LEU A 133 -8.16 1.78 -6.52
CA LEU A 133 -6.88 2.31 -7.00
C LEU A 133 -5.73 1.30 -6.87
N ILE A 134 -5.65 0.56 -5.75
CA ILE A 134 -4.68 -0.53 -5.60
C ILE A 134 -4.90 -1.61 -6.67
N LYS A 135 -6.16 -2.00 -6.91
CA LYS A 135 -6.49 -3.04 -7.90
C LYS A 135 -6.15 -2.59 -9.32
N ILE A 136 -6.43 -1.33 -9.67
CA ILE A 136 -6.08 -0.76 -10.96
C ILE A 136 -4.55 -0.70 -11.13
N GLY A 137 -3.82 -0.18 -10.13
CA GLY A 137 -2.36 -0.08 -10.18
C GLY A 137 -1.67 -1.44 -10.28
N THR A 138 -2.14 -2.44 -9.52
CA THR A 138 -1.60 -3.80 -9.59
C THR A 138 -1.88 -4.47 -10.93
N ASN A 139 -3.08 -4.28 -11.50
CA ASN A 139 -3.43 -4.81 -12.82
C ASN A 139 -2.64 -4.12 -13.94
N TYR A 140 -2.44 -2.80 -13.86
CA TYR A 140 -1.62 -2.04 -14.80
C TYR A 140 -0.17 -2.52 -14.83
N ILE A 141 0.46 -2.67 -13.64
CA ILE A 141 1.82 -3.21 -13.54
C ILE A 141 1.88 -4.65 -14.05
N GLY A 142 0.88 -5.49 -13.73
CA GLY A 142 0.79 -6.86 -14.23
C GLY A 142 0.68 -6.93 -15.76
N HIS A 143 -0.06 -6.01 -16.37
CA HIS A 143 -0.15 -5.89 -17.82
C HIS A 143 1.19 -5.51 -18.45
N ILE A 144 1.90 -4.53 -17.89
CA ILE A 144 3.26 -4.16 -18.34
C ILE A 144 4.20 -5.36 -18.25
N GLU A 145 4.19 -6.09 -17.13
CA GLU A 145 5.02 -7.29 -16.98
C GLU A 145 4.69 -8.36 -18.03
N SER A 146 3.43 -8.51 -18.42
CA SER A 146 3.02 -9.47 -19.45
C SER A 146 3.56 -9.13 -20.84
N ILE A 147 3.78 -7.84 -21.11
CA ILE A 147 4.36 -7.35 -22.37
C ILE A 147 5.87 -7.54 -22.35
N THR A 148 6.55 -7.19 -21.24
CA THR A 148 8.01 -7.29 -21.12
C THR A 148 8.52 -8.73 -21.16
N LYS A 149 7.72 -9.71 -20.74
CA LYS A 149 8.10 -11.14 -20.75
C LYS A 149 8.01 -11.81 -22.13
N LYS A 150 7.45 -11.11 -23.13
CA LYS A 150 7.26 -11.60 -24.51
C LYS A 150 8.39 -11.22 -25.47
N THR A 151 9.36 -10.43 -25.01
CA THR A 151 10.56 -10.03 -25.76
C THR A 151 11.77 -10.73 -25.18
#